data_AF-A0A2S5UX12-F1
#
_entry.id   AF-A0A2S5UX12-F1
#
_cell.length_a   1.000
_cell.length_b   1.000
_cell.length_c   1.000
_cell.angle_alpha   90.00
_cell.angle_beta   90.00
_cell.angle_gamma   90.00
#
_symmetry.space_group_name_H-M   'P 1'
#
loop_
_entity.id
_entity.type
_entity.pdbx_description
1 polymer ?
#
loop_
_entity_poly.entity_id
_entity_poly.type
_entity_poly.pdbx_seq_one_letter_code
_entity_poly.pdbx_strand_id
1 'polypeptide(L)'
;MRGAGDEGGSWPELAYEDLPWDGPVEASYGPGASGEGWRTLTTYRASVPPYIAEAGAALSADVLAASEAATAELVRFDAHLGDRVAAFAPVLLRSESASSSQIEHLTASARSIFTAELGATSNRNAIEIAANTSAMSAAIDLADNLTPDGIRRVHEVLMHGQDRHTPGLWRQQPVWIGTRSDSPRGASYVAPHHDRVPALIDDLVTYMHRRDVPSLAHVALAHAQFETIHPFTDGNGRTGRALAQSLLRARGTTRNVAVPVSAGLLSNIEGYHGALTAFRTGEPAAIVQAFTDAAQHAVWNARILVDEIDEITADWRRKLKARSDSNAWPLLDIISRRPVVNAVTAAAELGITTPNAYPPLRALTEQGILVSKREYRQSGPFWRSPEILQALDRFAERAGRRA
;
A
#
# COMPACT_ATOMS: atom_id res chain seq x y z
N MET A 1 45.03 -6.34 23.38
CA MET A 1 44.93 -5.87 21.98
C MET A 1 43.99 -6.79 21.24
N ARG A 2 42.72 -6.40 21.10
CA ARG A 2 41.76 -7.03 20.19
C ARG A 2 41.74 -6.17 18.93
N GLY A 3 42.13 -6.74 17.80
CA GLY A 3 41.91 -6.11 16.50
C GLY A 3 40.43 -6.26 16.17
N ALA A 4 39.67 -5.17 16.30
CA ALA A 4 38.37 -5.05 15.67
C ALA A 4 38.65 -4.72 14.20
N GLY A 5 38.52 -5.72 13.34
CA GLY A 5 38.47 -5.53 11.90
C GLY A 5 37.17 -4.82 11.55
N ASP A 6 37.33 -3.64 10.98
CA ASP A 6 36.32 -2.89 10.26
C ASP A 6 36.02 -3.65 8.96
N GLU A 7 35.05 -4.56 8.99
CA GLU A 7 34.50 -5.19 7.78
C GLU A 7 33.00 -4.90 7.74
N GLY A 8 32.65 -3.68 7.30
CA GLY A 8 31.31 -3.38 6.82
C GLY A 8 31.02 -4.23 5.60
N GLY A 9 30.48 -5.43 5.82
CA GLY A 9 30.22 -6.42 4.78
C GLY A 9 29.29 -5.89 3.68
N SER A 10 29.59 -6.26 2.43
CA SER A 10 28.68 -6.06 1.29
C SER A 10 27.33 -6.74 1.55
N TRP A 11 26.25 -6.16 1.04
CA TRP A 11 24.93 -6.78 1.14
C TRP A 11 24.94 -8.16 0.46
N PRO A 12 24.37 -9.20 1.09
CA PRO A 12 24.49 -10.56 0.56
C PRO A 12 23.70 -10.71 -0.76
N GLU A 13 24.32 -11.37 -1.74
CA GLU A 13 23.69 -11.68 -3.02
C GLU A 13 22.74 -12.88 -2.91
N LEU A 14 21.76 -12.92 -3.81
CA LEU A 14 20.85 -14.04 -3.95
C LEU A 14 21.58 -15.26 -4.54
N ALA A 15 21.50 -16.40 -3.87
CA ALA A 15 21.91 -17.68 -4.45
C ALA A 15 20.76 -18.30 -5.27
N TYR A 16 21.03 -19.41 -5.95
CA TYR A 16 20.04 -20.12 -6.76
C TYR A 16 20.21 -21.64 -6.62
N GLU A 17 19.09 -22.35 -6.74
CA GLU A 17 19.05 -23.81 -6.75
C GLU A 17 18.14 -24.32 -7.89
N ASP A 18 18.49 -25.45 -8.48
CA ASP A 18 17.65 -26.13 -9.47
C ASP A 18 16.73 -27.10 -8.75
N LEU A 19 15.42 -26.98 -8.98
CA LEU A 19 14.38 -27.79 -8.37
C LEU A 19 13.63 -28.58 -9.43
N PRO A 20 13.11 -29.78 -9.12
CA PRO A 20 12.24 -30.51 -10.04
C PRO A 20 10.98 -29.70 -10.34
N TRP A 21 10.55 -29.68 -11.59
CA TRP A 21 9.29 -29.09 -12.01
C TRP A 21 8.25 -30.19 -12.23
N ASP A 22 7.38 -30.36 -11.26
CA ASP A 22 6.25 -31.30 -11.32
C ASP A 22 4.93 -30.59 -11.69
N GLY A 23 5.01 -29.54 -12.53
CA GLY A 23 3.92 -28.60 -12.83
C GLY A 23 2.58 -29.26 -13.21
N PRO A 24 1.47 -28.52 -13.08
CA PRO A 24 0.15 -29.11 -12.94
C PRO A 24 -0.27 -29.91 -14.17
N VAL A 25 -0.79 -31.12 -13.93
CA VAL A 25 -1.44 -32.01 -14.91
C VAL A 25 -2.61 -31.31 -15.64
N GLU A 26 -3.10 -30.17 -15.12
CA GLU A 26 -4.30 -29.44 -15.55
C GLU A 26 -4.05 -28.09 -16.27
N ALA A 27 -2.89 -27.86 -16.89
CA ALA A 27 -2.69 -26.71 -17.79
C ALA A 27 -3.46 -26.84 -19.13
N SER A 28 -4.77 -27.15 -19.08
CA SER A 28 -5.63 -27.38 -20.26
C SER A 28 -6.65 -26.27 -20.53
N TYR A 29 -6.74 -25.23 -19.71
CA TYR A 29 -7.72 -24.14 -19.91
C TYR A 29 -7.04 -22.77 -20.09
N GLY A 30 -6.72 -22.45 -21.34
CA GLY A 30 -6.30 -21.13 -21.78
C GLY A 30 -5.88 -21.11 -23.25
N PRO A 31 -6.20 -20.05 -24.04
CA PRO A 31 -5.74 -19.94 -25.41
C PRO A 31 -4.22 -19.72 -25.42
N GLY A 32 -3.47 -20.80 -25.67
CA GLY A 32 -2.00 -20.81 -25.61
C GLY A 32 -1.39 -22.15 -25.15
N ALA A 33 -2.21 -23.06 -24.59
CA ALA A 33 -1.76 -24.35 -24.05
C ALA A 33 -1.30 -25.41 -25.09
N SER A 34 -1.22 -25.07 -26.38
CA SER A 34 -1.00 -26.04 -27.47
C SER A 34 0.40 -26.03 -28.11
N GLY A 35 1.39 -25.34 -27.53
CA GLY A 35 2.76 -25.34 -28.06
C GLY A 35 3.60 -26.52 -27.54
N GLU A 36 4.18 -27.34 -28.43
CA GLU A 36 4.98 -28.57 -28.17
C GLU A 36 6.06 -28.50 -27.08
N GLY A 37 6.41 -27.31 -26.57
CA GLY A 37 7.41 -27.11 -25.51
C GLY A 37 6.94 -27.31 -24.07
N TRP A 38 5.69 -27.76 -23.84
CA TRP A 38 5.15 -28.00 -22.50
C TRP A 38 5.64 -29.32 -21.87
N ARG A 39 6.03 -30.32 -22.68
CA ARG A 39 6.41 -31.67 -22.23
C ARG A 39 7.86 -31.80 -21.73
N THR A 40 8.65 -30.73 -21.70
CA THR A 40 10.11 -30.84 -21.51
C THR A 40 10.69 -30.06 -20.34
N LEU A 41 9.91 -29.23 -19.63
CA LEU A 41 10.41 -28.59 -18.43
C LEU A 41 10.40 -29.62 -17.29
N THR A 42 11.57 -30.15 -16.94
CA THR A 42 11.74 -31.11 -15.83
C THR A 42 12.32 -30.47 -14.58
N THR A 43 12.91 -29.29 -14.72
CA THR A 43 13.49 -28.51 -13.63
C THR A 43 13.25 -27.03 -13.83
N TYR A 44 13.32 -26.27 -12.75
CA TYR A 44 13.29 -24.81 -12.78
C TYR A 44 14.29 -24.26 -11.76
N ARG A 45 14.85 -23.08 -12.04
CA ARG A 45 15.83 -22.42 -11.18
C ARG A 45 15.13 -21.47 -10.22
N ALA A 46 15.14 -21.79 -8.94
CA ALA A 46 14.57 -20.98 -7.87
C ALA A 46 15.64 -20.14 -7.18
N SER A 47 15.23 -19.03 -6.60
CA SER A 47 16.12 -18.23 -5.76
C SER A 47 16.33 -18.86 -4.38
N VAL A 48 17.47 -18.55 -3.77
CA VAL A 48 17.77 -18.84 -2.37
C VAL A 48 18.16 -17.50 -1.72
N PRO A 49 17.20 -16.74 -1.19
CA PRO A 49 17.49 -15.48 -0.52
C PRO A 49 18.38 -15.70 0.70
N PRO A 50 19.35 -14.81 0.94
CA PRO A 50 20.16 -14.86 2.15
C PRO A 50 19.34 -14.46 3.37
N TYR A 51 19.76 -14.94 4.54
CA TYR A 51 19.33 -14.38 5.82
C TYR A 51 19.97 -13.01 6.02
N ILE A 52 19.17 -12.03 6.43
CA ILE A 52 19.59 -10.63 6.55
C ILE A 52 19.48 -10.09 7.98
N ALA A 53 19.04 -10.87 8.97
CA ALA A 53 18.88 -10.41 10.35
C ALA A 53 20.10 -9.62 10.86
N GLU A 54 21.32 -10.09 10.57
CA GLU A 54 22.58 -9.46 10.98
C GLU A 54 23.27 -8.67 9.86
N ALA A 55 22.70 -8.61 8.65
CA ALA A 55 23.33 -7.98 7.50
C ALA A 55 23.51 -6.47 7.69
N GLY A 56 24.72 -5.96 7.44
CA GLY A 56 24.96 -4.53 7.27
C GLY A 56 24.65 -4.10 5.84
N ALA A 57 24.15 -2.87 5.66
CA ALA A 57 24.06 -2.25 4.34
C ALA A 57 25.18 -1.23 4.20
N ALA A 58 26.21 -1.55 3.41
CA ALA A 58 27.27 -0.62 3.05
C ALA A 58 26.73 0.45 2.07
N LEU A 59 25.98 1.42 2.60
CA LEU A 59 25.42 2.54 1.85
C LEU A 59 26.42 3.70 1.80
N SER A 60 26.51 4.40 0.67
CA SER A 60 27.34 5.59 0.57
C SER A 60 26.80 6.71 1.47
N ALA A 61 27.69 7.63 1.87
CA ALA A 61 27.31 8.78 2.68
C ALA A 61 26.20 9.62 2.02
N ASP A 62 26.22 9.75 0.69
CA ASP A 62 25.22 10.50 -0.07
C ASP A 62 23.82 9.85 0.01
N VAL A 63 23.75 8.52 -0.15
CA VAL A 63 22.48 7.78 -0.05
C VAL A 63 21.91 7.85 1.37
N LEU A 64 22.78 7.72 2.38
CA LEU A 64 22.38 7.85 3.78
C LEU A 64 21.86 9.27 4.08
N ALA A 65 22.61 10.30 3.67
CA ALA A 65 22.22 11.69 3.89
C ALA A 65 20.89 12.04 3.19
N ALA A 66 20.69 11.57 1.95
CA ALA A 66 19.43 11.76 1.23
C ALA A 66 18.26 11.05 1.92
N SER A 67 18.47 9.81 2.37
CA SER A 67 17.47 9.02 3.08
C SER A 67 17.07 9.65 4.43
N GLU A 68 18.04 10.19 5.17
CA GLU A 68 17.79 10.92 6.41
C GLU A 68 17.05 12.25 6.17
N ALA A 69 17.43 13.00 5.12
CA ALA A 69 16.71 14.22 4.73
C ALA A 69 15.25 13.93 4.38
N ALA A 70 14.98 12.87 3.60
CA ALA A 70 13.62 12.43 3.30
C ALA A 70 12.87 11.97 4.56
N THR A 71 13.53 11.25 5.47
CA THR A 71 12.97 10.86 6.77
C THR A 71 12.55 12.11 7.57
N ALA A 72 13.40 13.13 7.63
CA ALA A 72 13.09 14.38 8.31
C ALA A 72 11.89 15.12 7.68
N GLU A 73 11.77 15.10 6.35
CA GLU A 73 10.58 15.66 5.67
C GLU A 73 9.29 14.90 5.99
N LEU A 74 9.33 13.56 6.06
CA LEU A 74 8.19 12.75 6.48
C LEU A 74 7.73 13.13 7.89
N VAL A 75 8.69 13.23 8.83
CA VAL A 75 8.41 13.62 10.22
C VAL A 75 7.83 15.04 10.29
N ARG A 76 8.40 15.99 9.54
CA ARG A 76 7.89 17.37 9.48
C ARG A 76 6.48 17.43 8.91
N PHE A 77 6.21 16.68 7.85
CA PHE A 77 4.88 16.61 7.25
C PHE A 77 3.86 16.01 8.23
N ASP A 78 4.18 14.89 8.87
CA ASP A 78 3.32 14.24 9.86
C ASP A 78 3.05 15.16 11.07
N ALA A 79 4.06 15.90 11.53
CA ALA A 79 3.91 16.88 12.61
C ALA A 79 3.10 18.13 12.18
N HIS A 80 3.27 18.61 10.94
CA HIS A 80 2.56 19.77 10.41
C HIS A 80 1.05 19.54 10.26
N LEU A 81 0.62 18.27 10.14
CA LEU A 81 -0.80 17.96 10.17
C LEU A 81 -1.41 18.22 11.57
N GLY A 82 -0.64 18.13 12.66
CA GLY A 82 -1.04 18.58 14.00
C GLY A 82 -2.44 18.10 14.41
N ASP A 83 -3.32 19.03 14.78
CA ASP A 83 -4.72 18.72 15.15
C ASP A 83 -5.61 18.36 13.94
N ARG A 84 -5.13 18.58 12.70
CA ARG A 84 -5.87 18.28 11.46
C ARG A 84 -5.78 16.81 11.04
N VAL A 85 -5.05 15.98 11.79
CA VAL A 85 -4.82 14.56 11.50
C VAL A 85 -6.12 13.80 11.30
N ALA A 86 -7.15 14.08 12.11
CA ALA A 86 -8.46 13.42 11.98
C ALA A 86 -9.12 13.66 10.60
N ALA A 87 -8.85 14.81 9.97
CA ALA A 87 -9.37 15.12 8.65
C ALA A 87 -8.55 14.45 7.52
N PHE A 88 -7.23 14.38 7.66
CA PHE A 88 -6.35 13.98 6.56
C PHE A 88 -5.90 12.51 6.59
N ALA A 89 -5.77 11.89 7.77
CA ALA A 89 -5.30 10.52 7.88
C ALA A 89 -6.12 9.53 7.02
N PRO A 90 -7.47 9.57 7.03
CA PRO A 90 -8.26 8.62 6.23
C PRO A 90 -8.12 8.85 4.72
N VAL A 91 -7.86 10.09 4.30
CA VAL A 91 -7.72 10.45 2.90
C VAL A 91 -6.36 10.02 2.38
N LEU A 92 -5.29 10.36 3.10
CA LEU A 92 -3.93 9.99 2.73
C LEU A 92 -3.73 8.47 2.72
N LEU A 93 -4.35 7.75 3.65
CA LEU A 93 -4.33 6.28 3.66
C LEU A 93 -5.00 5.68 2.42
N ARG A 94 -6.11 6.26 1.95
CA ARG A 94 -6.79 5.80 0.73
C ARG A 94 -6.01 6.13 -0.53
N SER A 95 -5.37 7.30 -0.56
CA SER A 95 -4.44 7.67 -1.63
C SER A 95 -3.28 6.69 -1.71
N GLU A 96 -2.67 6.33 -0.57
CA GLU A 96 -1.63 5.30 -0.49
C GLU A 96 -2.13 3.94 -0.98
N SER A 97 -3.33 3.52 -0.56
CA SER A 97 -3.94 2.26 -0.98
C SER A 97 -4.23 2.20 -2.48
N ALA A 98 -4.76 3.29 -3.04
CA ALA A 98 -5.04 3.40 -4.47
C ALA A 98 -3.74 3.34 -5.29
N SER A 99 -2.72 4.11 -4.92
CA SER A 99 -1.42 4.09 -5.61
C SER A 99 -0.71 2.75 -5.48
N SER A 100 -0.72 2.12 -4.29
CA SER A 100 -0.18 0.77 -4.08
C SER A 100 -0.86 -0.25 -4.99
N SER A 101 -2.19 -0.18 -5.13
CA SER A 101 -2.92 -1.11 -5.98
C SER A 101 -2.70 -0.83 -7.47
N GLN A 102 -2.49 0.43 -7.85
CA GLN A 102 -2.21 0.82 -9.23
C GLN A 102 -0.86 0.30 -9.73
N ILE A 103 0.13 0.15 -8.85
CA ILE A 103 1.40 -0.54 -9.15
C ILE A 103 1.13 -1.99 -9.59
N GLU A 104 0.12 -2.65 -9.01
CA GLU A 104 -0.35 -3.99 -9.40
C GLU A 104 -1.40 -3.97 -10.52
N HIS A 105 -1.46 -2.90 -11.31
CA HIS A 105 -2.41 -2.69 -12.41
C HIS A 105 -3.90 -2.64 -12.02
N LEU A 106 -4.22 -2.48 -10.72
CA LEU A 106 -5.59 -2.26 -10.25
C LEU A 106 -5.91 -0.77 -10.23
N THR A 107 -6.86 -0.37 -11.06
CA THR A 107 -7.32 1.03 -11.13
C THR A 107 -8.81 1.15 -10.87
N ALA A 108 -9.19 2.18 -10.12
CA ALA A 108 -10.57 2.62 -9.93
C ALA A 108 -10.57 4.10 -9.54
N SER A 109 -11.64 4.83 -9.86
CA SER A 109 -11.79 6.22 -9.40
C SER A 109 -12.00 6.28 -7.88
N ALA A 110 -11.61 7.41 -7.26
CA ALA A 110 -11.81 7.63 -5.83
C ALA A 110 -13.26 7.33 -5.41
N ARG A 111 -14.21 7.83 -6.20
CA ARG A 111 -15.65 7.57 -6.02
C ARG A 111 -15.97 6.08 -5.91
N SER A 112 -15.44 5.28 -6.84
CA SER A 112 -15.75 3.84 -6.89
C SER A 112 -15.20 3.12 -5.66
N ILE A 113 -13.99 3.48 -5.22
CA ILE A 113 -13.33 2.91 -4.03
C ILE A 113 -14.17 3.21 -2.78
N PHE A 114 -14.51 4.48 -2.52
CA PHE A 114 -15.34 4.83 -1.35
C PHE A 114 -16.73 4.19 -1.38
N THR A 115 -17.30 3.98 -2.57
CA THR A 115 -18.60 3.32 -2.70
C THR A 115 -18.48 1.82 -2.42
N ALA A 116 -17.37 1.18 -2.81
CA ALA A 116 -17.07 -0.21 -2.49
C ALA A 116 -16.92 -0.44 -0.98
N GLU A 117 -16.28 0.49 -0.26
CA GLU A 117 -16.21 0.47 1.22
C GLU A 117 -17.61 0.55 1.89
N LEU A 118 -18.61 1.05 1.16
CA LEU A 118 -20.00 1.09 1.61
C LEU A 118 -20.82 -0.14 1.19
N GLY A 119 -20.15 -1.18 0.68
CA GLY A 119 -20.75 -2.47 0.31
C GLY A 119 -21.23 -2.55 -1.14
N ALA A 120 -20.87 -1.61 -2.01
CA ALA A 120 -21.18 -1.74 -3.44
C ALA A 120 -20.26 -2.78 -4.11
N THR A 121 -20.87 -3.72 -4.82
CA THR A 121 -20.17 -4.86 -5.42
C THR A 121 -19.98 -4.76 -6.94
N SER A 122 -20.32 -3.61 -7.54
CA SER A 122 -20.37 -3.47 -9.02
C SER A 122 -19.01 -3.35 -9.70
N ASN A 123 -17.95 -3.04 -8.96
CA ASN A 123 -16.62 -2.83 -9.51
C ASN A 123 -15.60 -3.63 -8.70
N ARG A 124 -15.11 -4.73 -9.29
CA ARG A 124 -14.17 -5.65 -8.63
C ARG A 124 -12.86 -4.97 -8.24
N ASN A 125 -12.24 -4.19 -9.13
CA ASN A 125 -11.01 -3.46 -8.80
C ASN A 125 -11.22 -2.52 -7.59
N ALA A 126 -12.36 -1.83 -7.53
CA ALA A 126 -12.65 -0.95 -6.40
C ALA A 126 -12.78 -1.70 -5.07
N ILE A 127 -13.34 -2.92 -5.09
CA ILE A 127 -13.42 -3.79 -3.91
C ILE A 127 -12.01 -4.23 -3.46
N GLU A 128 -11.16 -4.65 -4.40
CA GLU A 128 -9.80 -5.07 -4.10
C GLU A 128 -8.94 -3.91 -3.56
N ILE A 129 -9.12 -2.70 -4.08
CA ILE A 129 -8.46 -1.48 -3.57
C ILE A 129 -9.00 -1.12 -2.17
N ALA A 130 -10.31 -1.24 -1.94
CA ALA A 130 -10.89 -1.01 -0.61
C ALA A 130 -10.40 -2.04 0.43
N ALA A 131 -10.21 -3.30 0.03
CA ALA A 131 -9.59 -4.33 0.86
C ALA A 131 -8.13 -3.98 1.18
N ASN A 132 -7.37 -3.44 0.22
CA ASN A 132 -6.03 -2.93 0.47
C ASN A 132 -6.00 -1.76 1.46
N THR A 133 -6.99 -0.86 1.42
CA THR A 133 -7.12 0.21 2.43
C THR A 133 -7.28 -0.38 3.83
N SER A 134 -8.10 -1.43 3.95
CA SER A 134 -8.32 -2.14 5.21
C SER A 134 -7.06 -2.86 5.69
N ALA A 135 -6.30 -3.46 4.76
CA ALA A 135 -5.03 -4.12 5.07
C ALA A 135 -3.97 -3.13 5.54
N MET A 136 -3.89 -1.94 4.94
CA MET A 136 -2.98 -0.88 5.38
C MET A 136 -3.34 -0.35 6.77
N SER A 137 -4.62 -0.15 7.06
CA SER A 137 -5.07 0.16 8.43
C SER A 137 -4.61 -0.92 9.41
N ALA A 138 -4.88 -2.20 9.10
CA ALA A 138 -4.48 -3.31 9.95
C ALA A 138 -2.96 -3.39 10.15
N ALA A 139 -2.17 -3.08 9.12
CA ALA A 139 -0.72 -3.05 9.21
C ALA A 139 -0.22 -1.93 10.14
N ILE A 140 -0.83 -0.74 10.06
CA ILE A 140 -0.50 0.39 10.94
C ILE A 140 -0.89 0.07 12.39
N ASP A 141 -2.04 -0.55 12.61
CA ASP A 141 -2.50 -0.96 13.95
C ASP A 141 -1.58 -2.04 14.58
N LEU A 142 -0.92 -2.84 13.74
CA LEU A 142 0.03 -3.88 14.14
C LEU A 142 1.49 -3.39 14.23
N ALA A 143 1.75 -2.09 14.09
CA ALA A 143 3.11 -1.54 14.09
C ALA A 143 3.89 -1.82 15.39
N ASP A 144 3.20 -1.97 16.52
CA ASP A 144 3.82 -2.33 17.80
C ASP A 144 4.01 -3.86 17.97
N ASN A 145 3.55 -4.67 17.01
CA ASN A 145 3.60 -6.14 17.05
C ASN A 145 4.00 -6.75 15.70
N LEU A 146 5.17 -6.35 15.20
CA LEU A 146 5.77 -6.88 13.96
C LEU A 146 6.17 -8.35 14.15
N THR A 147 5.32 -9.26 13.67
CA THR A 147 5.47 -10.71 13.82
C THR A 147 5.06 -11.43 12.52
N PRO A 148 5.48 -12.69 12.30
CA PRO A 148 5.02 -13.47 11.15
C PRO A 148 3.49 -13.57 11.07
N ASP A 149 2.81 -13.76 12.20
CA ASP A 149 1.36 -13.80 12.25
C ASP A 149 0.71 -12.42 11.97
N GLY A 150 1.36 -11.32 12.39
CA GLY A 150 0.95 -9.98 11.99
C GLY A 150 1.00 -9.78 10.47
N ILE A 151 2.07 -10.24 9.81
CA ILE A 151 2.19 -10.22 8.35
C ILE A 151 1.06 -11.04 7.69
N ARG A 152 0.80 -12.24 8.19
CA ARG A 152 -0.31 -13.08 7.72
C ARG A 152 -1.66 -12.40 7.89
N ARG A 153 -1.88 -11.72 9.02
CA ARG A 153 -3.12 -11.00 9.30
C ARG A 153 -3.35 -9.85 8.33
N VAL A 154 -2.30 -9.08 8.00
CA VAL A 154 -2.39 -8.03 6.97
C VAL A 154 -2.79 -8.63 5.62
N HIS A 155 -2.15 -9.72 5.20
CA HIS A 155 -2.47 -10.40 3.95
C HIS A 155 -3.88 -11.05 3.96
N GLU A 156 -4.32 -11.60 5.09
CA GLU A 156 -5.68 -12.13 5.26
C GLU A 156 -6.74 -11.04 5.02
N VAL A 157 -6.55 -9.85 5.58
CA VAL A 157 -7.43 -8.69 5.38
C VAL A 157 -7.41 -8.25 3.91
N LEU A 158 -6.22 -8.17 3.30
CA LEU A 158 -6.04 -7.79 1.90
C LEU A 158 -6.80 -8.73 0.94
N MET A 159 -6.69 -10.03 1.19
CA MET A 159 -7.22 -11.08 0.30
C MET A 159 -8.60 -11.57 0.72
N HIS A 160 -9.25 -10.91 1.69
CA HIS A 160 -10.57 -11.30 2.16
C HIS A 160 -11.59 -11.35 1.01
N GLY A 161 -12.33 -12.46 0.90
CA GLY A 161 -13.31 -12.68 -0.16
C GLY A 161 -12.73 -13.00 -1.54
N GLN A 162 -11.42 -13.29 -1.63
CA GLN A 162 -10.75 -13.73 -2.87
C GLN A 162 -10.47 -15.24 -2.85
N ASP A 163 -11.52 -16.05 -3.00
CA ASP A 163 -11.51 -17.52 -2.83
C ASP A 163 -10.55 -18.29 -3.76
N ARG A 164 -9.97 -17.64 -4.77
CA ARG A 164 -8.95 -18.23 -5.65
C ARG A 164 -7.57 -18.34 -5.00
N HIS A 165 -7.35 -17.64 -3.90
CA HIS A 165 -6.08 -17.61 -3.17
C HIS A 165 -6.26 -18.19 -1.77
N THR A 166 -5.18 -18.19 -0.99
CA THR A 166 -5.19 -18.65 0.40
C THR A 166 -4.94 -17.47 1.36
N PRO A 167 -5.97 -16.67 1.69
CA PRO A 167 -5.82 -15.51 2.56
C PRO A 167 -5.13 -15.87 3.87
N GLY A 168 -4.10 -15.09 4.22
CA GLY A 168 -3.31 -15.29 5.44
C GLY A 168 -2.49 -16.58 5.55
N LEU A 169 -2.35 -17.41 4.50
CA LEU A 169 -1.51 -18.60 4.54
C LEU A 169 -0.27 -18.43 3.67
N TRP A 170 0.88 -18.95 4.14
CA TRP A 170 2.06 -19.05 3.29
C TRP A 170 1.78 -19.98 2.11
N ARG A 171 2.27 -19.60 0.93
CA ARG A 171 2.13 -20.43 -0.27
C ARG A 171 2.74 -21.81 -0.04
N GLN A 172 2.16 -22.82 -0.67
CA GLN A 172 2.66 -24.21 -0.69
C GLN A 172 3.03 -24.64 -2.13
N GLN A 173 3.33 -23.64 -2.97
CA GLN A 173 3.58 -23.84 -4.39
C GLN A 173 4.65 -22.84 -4.89
N PRO A 174 5.32 -23.14 -6.02
CA PRO A 174 6.19 -22.19 -6.69
C PRO A 174 5.42 -20.95 -7.15
N VAL A 175 6.04 -19.78 -7.08
CA VAL A 175 5.53 -18.51 -7.64
C VAL A 175 6.68 -17.78 -8.33
N TRP A 176 6.34 -17.00 -9.36
CA TRP A 176 7.32 -16.31 -10.18
C TRP A 176 6.73 -15.02 -10.74
N ILE A 177 7.61 -14.08 -11.11
CA ILE A 177 7.27 -12.84 -11.78
C ILE A 177 7.60 -13.02 -13.26
N GLY A 178 6.62 -12.86 -14.14
CA GLY A 178 6.81 -13.06 -15.57
C GLY A 178 5.52 -12.97 -16.37
N THR A 179 5.61 -13.20 -17.69
CA THR A 179 4.49 -13.06 -18.63
C THR A 179 3.57 -14.28 -18.72
N ARG A 180 3.95 -15.38 -18.08
CA ARG A 180 3.24 -16.67 -18.13
C ARG A 180 2.73 -17.06 -16.75
N SER A 181 1.52 -17.61 -16.68
CA SER A 181 0.91 -18.10 -15.44
C SER A 181 1.03 -19.61 -15.24
N ASP A 182 1.46 -20.36 -16.26
CA ASP A 182 1.48 -21.82 -16.30
C ASP A 182 2.86 -22.43 -16.01
N SER A 183 3.93 -21.66 -16.12
CA SER A 183 5.31 -22.13 -15.93
C SER A 183 6.27 -20.98 -15.58
N PRO A 184 7.32 -21.24 -14.76
CA PRO A 184 8.38 -20.26 -14.48
C PRO A 184 9.31 -20.03 -15.69
N ARG A 185 9.10 -20.72 -16.82
CA ARG A 185 9.94 -20.56 -18.01
C ARG A 185 9.80 -19.14 -18.59
N GLY A 186 10.92 -18.42 -18.64
CA GLY A 186 10.95 -17.03 -19.10
C GLY A 186 10.47 -16.03 -18.04
N ALA A 187 10.29 -16.46 -16.79
CA ALA A 187 10.10 -15.56 -15.67
C ALA A 187 11.34 -14.66 -15.50
N SER A 188 11.11 -13.40 -15.17
CA SER A 188 12.17 -12.46 -14.79
C SER A 188 12.71 -12.76 -13.39
N TYR A 189 11.89 -13.39 -12.55
CA TYR A 189 12.27 -13.83 -11.21
C TYR A 189 11.45 -15.03 -10.76
N VAL A 190 12.10 -16.02 -10.13
CA VAL A 190 11.43 -17.15 -9.47
C VAL A 190 11.72 -17.07 -7.98
N ALA A 191 10.67 -17.03 -7.16
CA ALA A 191 10.76 -16.93 -5.72
C ALA A 191 11.36 -18.22 -5.09
N PRO A 192 11.79 -18.19 -3.81
CA PRO A 192 12.35 -19.39 -3.18
C PRO A 192 11.40 -20.57 -3.13
N HIS A 193 11.93 -21.77 -2.91
CA HIS A 193 11.07 -22.89 -2.56
C HIS A 193 10.22 -22.56 -1.32
N HIS A 194 8.95 -22.97 -1.32
CA HIS A 194 7.99 -22.56 -0.29
C HIS A 194 8.37 -23.03 1.11
N ASP A 195 9.07 -24.16 1.24
CA ASP A 195 9.58 -24.65 2.54
C ASP A 195 10.56 -23.69 3.22
N ARG A 196 11.20 -22.78 2.46
CA ARG A 196 12.10 -21.76 3.02
C ARG A 196 11.35 -20.54 3.58
N VAL A 197 10.08 -20.35 3.19
CA VAL A 197 9.32 -19.13 3.52
C VAL A 197 9.22 -18.87 5.02
N PRO A 198 8.85 -19.84 5.89
CA PRO A 198 8.73 -19.57 7.32
C PRO A 198 10.04 -19.05 7.94
N ALA A 199 11.16 -19.73 7.69
CA ALA A 199 12.45 -19.33 8.24
C ALA A 199 12.94 -17.99 7.69
N LEU A 200 12.72 -17.70 6.41
CA LEU A 200 13.05 -16.41 5.80
C LEU A 200 12.21 -15.25 6.37
N ILE A 201 10.94 -15.51 6.70
CA ILE A 201 10.07 -14.51 7.33
C ILE A 201 10.48 -14.28 8.79
N ASP A 202 10.84 -15.32 9.53
CA ASP A 202 11.35 -15.19 10.91
C ASP A 202 12.65 -14.35 10.95
N ASP A 203 13.55 -14.59 10.00
CA ASP A 203 14.76 -13.78 9.82
C ASP A 203 14.44 -12.32 9.45
N LEU A 204 13.53 -12.10 8.49
CA LEU A 204 13.09 -10.76 8.12
C LEU A 204 12.45 -10.03 9.31
N VAL A 205 11.63 -10.69 10.11
CA VAL A 205 11.05 -10.09 11.30
C VAL A 205 12.14 -9.70 12.30
N THR A 206 13.16 -10.54 12.48
CA THR A 206 14.32 -10.20 13.30
C THR A 206 15.04 -8.96 12.77
N TYR A 207 15.23 -8.85 11.45
CA TYR A 207 15.75 -7.64 10.82
C TYR A 207 14.85 -6.42 11.09
N MET A 208 13.53 -6.54 10.93
CA MET A 208 12.56 -5.44 11.14
C MET A 208 12.58 -4.85 12.56
N HIS A 209 13.08 -5.58 13.56
CA HIS A 209 13.25 -5.09 14.93
C HIS A 209 14.54 -4.29 15.15
N ARG A 210 15.43 -4.22 14.17
CA ARG A 210 16.67 -3.46 14.25
C ARG A 210 16.45 -1.95 14.28
N ARG A 211 17.37 -1.29 14.99
CA ARG A 211 17.35 0.17 15.22
C ARG A 211 18.65 0.87 14.86
N ASP A 212 19.67 0.11 14.44
CA ASP A 212 20.99 0.57 14.03
C ASP A 212 21.04 1.06 12.58
N VAL A 213 20.02 0.77 11.77
CA VAL A 213 19.89 1.27 10.39
C VAL A 213 18.96 2.49 10.34
N PRO A 214 19.31 3.60 9.65
CA PRO A 214 18.42 4.76 9.49
C PRO A 214 17.03 4.41 8.96
N SER A 215 16.00 5.15 9.40
CA SER A 215 14.61 4.70 9.32
C SER A 215 14.13 4.37 7.91
N LEU A 216 14.22 5.32 6.96
CA LEU A 216 13.72 5.10 5.61
C LEU A 216 14.54 4.05 4.84
N ALA A 217 15.86 4.03 5.02
CA ALA A 217 16.73 2.99 4.48
C ALA A 217 16.32 1.60 5.00
N HIS A 218 16.12 1.47 6.31
CA HIS A 218 15.66 0.23 6.94
C HIS A 218 14.31 -0.24 6.38
N VAL A 219 13.37 0.67 6.19
CA VAL A 219 12.06 0.38 5.58
C VAL A 219 12.23 -0.14 4.15
N ALA A 220 13.06 0.51 3.34
CA ALA A 220 13.31 0.11 1.97
C ALA A 220 13.94 -1.29 1.87
N LEU A 221 14.91 -1.60 2.72
CA LEU A 221 15.61 -2.88 2.74
C LEU A 221 14.71 -4.03 3.21
N ALA A 222 13.95 -3.81 4.29
CA ALA A 222 12.98 -4.80 4.77
C ALA A 222 11.90 -5.06 3.72
N HIS A 223 11.42 -4.02 3.04
CA HIS A 223 10.46 -4.14 1.95
C HIS A 223 11.04 -4.96 0.77
N ALA A 224 12.27 -4.66 0.34
CA ALA A 224 12.93 -5.39 -0.75
C ALA A 224 13.12 -6.88 -0.44
N GLN A 225 13.47 -7.19 0.81
CA GLN A 225 13.61 -8.57 1.26
C GLN A 225 12.26 -9.28 1.26
N PHE A 226 11.19 -8.64 1.77
CA PHE A 226 9.84 -9.20 1.73
C PHE A 226 9.40 -9.55 0.29
N GLU A 227 9.58 -8.61 -0.64
CA GLU A 227 9.26 -8.81 -2.07
C GLU A 227 10.11 -9.91 -2.71
N THR A 228 11.34 -10.11 -2.21
CA THR A 228 12.24 -11.18 -2.66
C THR A 228 11.82 -12.55 -2.12
N ILE A 229 11.40 -12.65 -0.85
CA ILE A 229 10.87 -13.89 -0.26
C ILE A 229 9.57 -14.31 -0.96
N HIS A 230 8.71 -13.33 -1.28
CA HIS A 230 7.46 -13.50 -2.00
C HIS A 230 6.57 -14.60 -1.36
N PRO A 231 6.16 -14.44 -0.09
CA PRO A 231 5.64 -15.54 0.74
C PRO A 231 4.21 -16.01 0.41
N PHE A 232 3.45 -15.25 -0.39
CA PHE A 232 2.05 -15.54 -0.69
C PHE A 232 1.84 -15.91 -2.16
N THR A 233 0.68 -16.51 -2.48
CA THR A 233 0.31 -16.84 -3.87
C THR A 233 -0.05 -15.63 -4.73
N ASP A 234 -0.51 -14.56 -4.10
CA ASP A 234 -0.82 -13.25 -4.70
C ASP A 234 -0.79 -12.18 -3.59
N GLY A 235 -0.86 -10.90 -3.94
CA GLY A 235 -0.97 -9.81 -2.96
C GLY A 235 0.34 -9.46 -2.25
N ASN A 236 1.47 -10.03 -2.68
CA ASN A 236 2.80 -9.76 -2.10
C ASN A 236 3.12 -8.27 -2.16
N GLY A 237 3.12 -7.64 -3.34
CA GLY A 237 3.42 -6.21 -3.50
C GLY A 237 2.61 -5.30 -2.56
N ARG A 238 1.28 -5.51 -2.51
CA ARG A 238 0.36 -4.75 -1.66
C ARG A 238 0.63 -4.98 -0.18
N THR A 239 0.89 -6.23 0.21
CA THR A 239 1.26 -6.58 1.59
C THR A 239 2.61 -5.96 1.98
N GLY A 240 3.61 -6.03 1.11
CA GLY A 240 4.93 -5.46 1.34
C GLY A 240 4.89 -3.95 1.53
N ARG A 241 4.05 -3.23 0.77
CA ARG A 241 3.86 -1.78 0.94
C ARG A 241 3.04 -1.45 2.19
N ALA A 242 2.06 -2.27 2.58
CA ALA A 242 1.38 -2.14 3.87
C ALA A 242 2.36 -2.35 5.05
N LEU A 243 3.28 -3.32 4.96
CA LEU A 243 4.34 -3.53 5.94
C LEU A 243 5.32 -2.35 6.00
N ALA A 244 5.63 -1.72 4.86
CA ALA A 244 6.44 -0.51 4.85
C ALA A 244 5.80 0.62 5.68
N GLN A 245 4.47 0.80 5.58
CA GLN A 245 3.73 1.76 6.42
C GLN A 245 3.76 1.39 7.91
N SER A 246 3.60 0.10 8.22
CA SER A 246 3.73 -0.43 9.59
C SER A 246 5.11 -0.16 10.18
N LEU A 247 6.17 -0.36 9.40
CA LEU A 247 7.54 -0.16 9.84
C LEU A 247 7.87 1.34 10.00
N LEU A 248 7.39 2.22 9.11
CA LEU A 248 7.48 3.68 9.30
C LEU A 248 6.82 4.12 10.62
N ARG A 249 5.68 3.52 10.98
CA ARG A 249 4.97 3.75 12.25
C ARG A 249 5.77 3.23 13.45
N ALA A 250 6.25 1.99 13.39
CA ALA A 250 7.04 1.35 14.45
C ALA A 250 8.37 2.07 14.74
N ARG A 251 8.93 2.71 13.71
CA ARG A 251 10.13 3.55 13.79
C ARG A 251 9.84 4.97 14.28
N GLY A 252 8.57 5.36 14.41
CA GLY A 252 8.15 6.69 14.83
C GLY A 252 8.38 7.77 13.78
N THR A 253 8.65 7.40 12.53
CA THR A 253 8.78 8.31 11.38
C THR A 253 7.44 8.91 11.01
N THR A 254 6.38 8.11 11.07
CA THR A 254 5.01 8.57 11.00
C THR A 254 4.31 8.27 12.33
N ARG A 255 3.57 9.22 12.88
CA ARG A 255 2.84 9.07 14.15
C ARG A 255 1.36 9.34 14.01
N ASN A 256 0.96 9.99 12.94
CA ASN A 256 -0.40 10.46 12.77
C ASN A 256 -1.02 9.94 11.47
N VAL A 257 -0.27 9.96 10.37
CA VAL A 257 -0.79 9.60 9.04
C VAL A 257 0.04 8.53 8.34
N ALA A 258 -0.59 7.81 7.42
CA ALA A 258 0.15 7.10 6.39
C ALA A 258 0.60 8.12 5.33
N VAL A 259 1.90 8.17 5.04
CA VAL A 259 2.39 9.01 3.94
C VAL A 259 2.31 8.18 2.66
N PRO A 260 1.81 8.73 1.54
CA PRO A 260 1.54 7.94 0.35
C PRO A 260 2.82 7.61 -0.45
N VAL A 261 3.77 6.89 0.15
CA VAL A 261 5.05 6.48 -0.46
C VAL A 261 4.81 5.69 -1.75
N SER A 262 3.74 4.87 -1.81
CA SER A 262 3.36 4.16 -3.03
C SER A 262 2.99 5.13 -4.17
N ALA A 263 2.44 6.31 -3.86
CA ALA A 263 2.20 7.36 -4.85
C ALA A 263 3.50 7.93 -5.42
N GLY A 264 4.57 7.98 -4.61
CA GLY A 264 5.91 8.31 -5.08
C GLY A 264 6.53 7.21 -5.94
N LEU A 265 6.42 5.95 -5.53
CA LEU A 265 6.90 4.80 -6.31
C LEU A 265 6.20 4.70 -7.67
N LEU A 266 4.92 5.05 -7.71
CA LEU A 266 4.12 5.08 -8.94
C LEU A 266 4.67 6.04 -10.00
N SER A 267 5.37 7.11 -9.61
CA SER A 267 5.98 8.06 -10.56
C SER A 267 7.12 7.44 -11.38
N ASN A 268 7.68 6.32 -10.93
CA ASN A 268 8.76 5.59 -11.61
C ASN A 268 8.72 4.07 -11.30
N ILE A 269 7.65 3.39 -11.74
CA ILE A 269 7.46 1.93 -11.52
C ILE A 269 8.65 1.13 -12.07
N GLU A 270 9.14 1.46 -13.26
CA GLU A 270 10.29 0.76 -13.86
C GLU A 270 11.54 0.87 -13.00
N GLY A 271 11.85 2.08 -12.50
CA GLY A 271 12.96 2.30 -11.58
C GLY A 271 12.80 1.54 -10.26
N TYR A 272 11.58 1.46 -9.72
CA TYR A 272 11.29 0.67 -8.52
C TYR A 272 11.52 -0.84 -8.75
N HIS A 273 11.05 -1.40 -9.87
CA HIS A 273 11.29 -2.82 -10.21
C HIS A 273 12.77 -3.09 -10.52
N GLY A 274 13.47 -2.14 -11.15
CA GLY A 274 14.91 -2.18 -11.36
C GLY A 274 15.67 -2.20 -10.04
N ALA A 275 15.26 -1.38 -9.07
CA ALA A 275 15.85 -1.34 -7.74
C ALA A 275 15.66 -2.65 -6.95
N LEU A 276 14.51 -3.30 -7.06
CA LEU A 276 14.31 -4.66 -6.50
C LEU A 276 15.23 -5.69 -7.17
N THR A 277 15.50 -5.55 -8.46
CA THR A 277 16.42 -6.44 -9.18
C THR A 277 17.86 -6.23 -8.71
N ALA A 278 18.30 -4.98 -8.59
CA ALA A 278 19.62 -4.62 -8.07
C ALA A 278 19.83 -5.09 -6.62
N PHE A 279 18.81 -4.96 -5.77
CA PHE A 279 18.86 -5.49 -4.40
C PHE A 279 19.18 -7.00 -4.36
N ARG A 280 18.60 -7.78 -5.28
CA ARG A 280 18.85 -9.24 -5.38
C ARG A 280 20.27 -9.57 -5.85
N THR A 281 20.96 -8.64 -6.49
CA THR A 281 22.36 -8.79 -6.92
C THR A 281 23.35 -8.12 -5.95
N GLY A 282 22.95 -7.87 -4.70
CA GLY A 282 23.85 -7.32 -3.67
C GLY A 282 23.98 -5.80 -3.70
N GLU A 283 23.12 -5.08 -4.44
CA GLU A 283 23.16 -3.62 -4.57
C GLU A 283 21.97 -2.94 -3.84
N PRO A 284 22.04 -2.79 -2.50
CA PRO A 284 20.92 -2.28 -1.70
C PRO A 284 20.66 -0.78 -1.88
N ALA A 285 21.64 -0.03 -2.40
CA ALA A 285 21.55 1.43 -2.53
C ALA A 285 20.40 1.86 -3.45
N ALA A 286 20.13 1.10 -4.52
CA ALA A 286 19.10 1.44 -5.50
C ALA A 286 17.70 1.47 -4.87
N ILE A 287 17.37 0.52 -4.00
CA ILE A 287 16.04 0.48 -3.36
C ILE A 287 15.90 1.56 -2.29
N VAL A 288 16.97 1.87 -1.57
CA VAL A 288 16.99 2.99 -0.62
C VAL A 288 16.78 4.32 -1.35
N GLN A 289 17.44 4.51 -2.51
CA GLN A 289 17.23 5.70 -3.33
C GLN A 289 15.80 5.78 -3.86
N ALA A 290 15.26 4.67 -4.40
CA ALA A 290 13.88 4.63 -4.91
C ALA A 290 12.85 5.01 -3.83
N PHE A 291 13.00 4.52 -2.60
CA PHE A 291 12.14 4.89 -1.47
C PHE A 291 12.36 6.34 -1.01
N THR A 292 13.60 6.84 -1.10
CA THR A 292 13.94 8.23 -0.77
C THR A 292 13.25 9.20 -1.72
N ASP A 293 13.39 8.98 -3.03
CA ASP A 293 12.76 9.80 -4.07
C ASP A 293 11.23 9.70 -3.98
N ALA A 294 10.71 8.48 -3.76
CA ALA A 294 9.29 8.25 -3.58
C ALA A 294 8.72 9.00 -2.36
N ALA A 295 9.42 8.99 -1.21
CA ALA A 295 9.00 9.72 -0.03
C ALA A 295 8.93 11.24 -0.27
N GLN A 296 9.91 11.80 -0.98
CA GLN A 296 9.92 13.23 -1.32
C GLN A 296 8.75 13.59 -2.25
N HIS A 297 8.54 12.83 -3.33
CA HIS A 297 7.41 13.02 -4.24
C HIS A 297 6.06 12.84 -3.52
N ALA A 298 5.95 11.86 -2.63
CA ALA A 298 4.75 11.61 -1.84
C ALA A 298 4.40 12.81 -0.94
N VAL A 299 5.38 13.36 -0.22
CA VAL A 299 5.16 14.54 0.64
C VAL A 299 4.76 15.76 -0.19
N TRP A 300 5.41 16.00 -1.33
CA TRP A 300 5.06 17.09 -2.23
C TRP A 300 3.60 17.00 -2.71
N ASN A 301 3.19 15.85 -3.24
CA ASN A 301 1.83 15.67 -3.74
C ASN A 301 0.79 15.69 -2.61
N ALA A 302 1.14 15.15 -1.44
CA ALA A 302 0.25 15.16 -0.27
C ALA A 302 0.01 16.57 0.27
N ARG A 303 1.01 17.46 0.27
CA ARG A 303 0.84 18.87 0.66
C ARG A 303 -0.17 19.59 -0.25
N ILE A 304 -0.07 19.38 -1.57
CA ILE A 304 -1.02 19.95 -2.53
C ILE A 304 -2.45 19.46 -2.23
N LEU A 305 -2.63 18.15 -1.97
CA LEU A 305 -3.94 17.61 -1.64
C LEU A 305 -4.50 18.20 -0.34
N VAL A 306 -3.65 18.35 0.68
CA VAL A 306 -4.03 18.97 1.96
C VAL A 306 -4.52 20.40 1.74
N ASP A 307 -3.76 21.20 0.99
CA ASP A 307 -4.11 22.59 0.69
C ASP A 307 -5.42 22.68 -0.11
N GLU A 308 -5.60 21.83 -1.15
CA GLU A 308 -6.84 21.78 -1.94
C GLU A 308 -8.07 21.45 -1.06
N ILE A 309 -7.96 20.50 -0.14
CA ILE A 309 -9.05 20.14 0.77
C ILE A 309 -9.33 21.25 1.78
N ASP A 310 -8.31 21.91 2.31
CA ASP A 310 -8.48 23.05 3.23
C ASP A 310 -9.22 24.20 2.53
N GLU A 311 -8.87 24.52 1.28
CA GLU A 311 -9.58 25.53 0.48
C GLU A 311 -11.05 25.14 0.24
N ILE A 312 -11.31 23.89 -0.17
CA ILE A 312 -12.66 23.38 -0.40
C ILE A 312 -13.51 23.45 0.88
N THR A 313 -12.96 23.05 2.01
CA THR A 313 -13.70 23.02 3.29
C THR A 313 -13.94 24.42 3.86
N ALA A 314 -12.99 25.34 3.70
CA ALA A 314 -13.19 26.75 4.03
C ALA A 314 -14.32 27.37 3.19
N ASP A 315 -14.37 27.05 1.89
CA ASP A 315 -15.44 27.46 1.00
C ASP A 315 -16.81 26.91 1.41
N TRP A 316 -16.90 25.64 1.79
CA TRP A 316 -18.13 25.06 2.29
C TRP A 316 -18.63 25.74 3.55
N ARG A 317 -17.74 26.05 4.50
CA ARG A 317 -18.09 26.76 5.73
C ARG A 317 -18.65 28.15 5.45
N ARG A 318 -18.15 28.84 4.41
CA ARG A 318 -18.69 30.15 3.97
C ARG A 318 -20.02 30.02 3.21
N LYS A 319 -20.19 28.97 2.40
CA LYS A 319 -21.39 28.72 1.60
C LYS A 319 -22.56 28.24 2.46
N LEU A 320 -22.30 27.40 3.47
CA LEU A 320 -23.32 26.72 4.27
C LEU A 320 -24.16 27.72 5.07
N LYS A 321 -25.42 27.87 4.67
CA LYS A 321 -26.47 28.54 5.43
C LYS A 321 -27.26 27.50 6.22
N ALA A 322 -26.99 27.38 7.50
CA ALA A 322 -27.70 26.52 8.43
C ALA A 322 -27.77 27.17 9.82
N ARG A 323 -28.71 26.72 10.67
CA ARG A 323 -28.70 27.11 12.09
C ARG A 323 -27.37 26.70 12.74
N SER A 324 -26.93 27.45 13.74
CA SER A 324 -25.65 27.18 14.43
C SER A 324 -25.61 25.82 15.11
N ASP A 325 -26.76 25.27 15.52
CA ASP A 325 -26.93 23.96 16.15
C ASP A 325 -27.14 22.81 15.16
N SER A 326 -27.03 23.07 13.85
CA SER A 326 -27.30 22.07 12.82
C SER A 326 -26.18 21.04 12.72
N ASN A 327 -26.56 19.76 12.62
CA ASN A 327 -25.64 18.67 12.27
C ASN A 327 -25.01 18.81 10.87
N ALA A 328 -25.41 19.79 10.07
CA ALA A 328 -24.77 20.07 8.78
C ALA A 328 -23.31 20.55 8.95
N TRP A 329 -22.99 21.26 10.04
CA TRP A 329 -21.63 21.73 10.33
C TRP A 329 -20.65 20.58 10.59
N PRO A 330 -20.87 19.66 11.56
CA PRO A 330 -20.00 18.51 11.75
C PRO A 330 -20.00 17.55 10.56
N LEU A 331 -21.09 17.51 9.77
CA LEU A 331 -21.14 16.71 8.55
C LEU A 331 -20.16 17.22 7.48
N LEU A 332 -19.86 18.53 7.40
CA LEU A 332 -18.82 19.03 6.50
C LEU A 332 -17.45 18.39 6.80
N ASP A 333 -17.10 18.30 8.09
CA ASP A 333 -15.83 17.73 8.54
C ASP A 333 -15.77 16.22 8.31
N ILE A 334 -16.91 15.53 8.36
CA ILE A 334 -17.00 14.12 7.97
C ILE A 334 -16.80 13.96 6.46
N ILE A 335 -17.43 14.82 5.65
CA ILE A 335 -17.36 14.73 4.19
C ILE A 335 -15.97 15.06 3.65
N SER A 336 -15.20 15.94 4.31
CA SER A 336 -13.82 16.24 3.90
C SER A 336 -12.90 15.03 3.98
N ARG A 337 -13.09 14.17 5.00
CA ARG A 337 -12.35 12.91 5.17
C ARG A 337 -13.01 11.68 4.53
N ARG A 338 -14.31 11.78 4.25
CA ARG A 338 -15.13 10.71 3.68
C ARG A 338 -16.10 11.27 2.64
N PRO A 339 -15.62 11.58 1.42
CA PRO A 339 -16.37 12.29 0.40
C PRO A 339 -17.50 11.49 -0.24
N VAL A 340 -17.74 10.24 0.17
CA VAL A 340 -18.92 9.47 -0.17
C VAL A 340 -19.49 8.84 1.10
N VAL A 341 -20.77 9.08 1.35
CA VAL A 341 -21.52 8.53 2.49
C VAL A 341 -22.89 8.05 2.06
N ASN A 342 -23.46 7.15 2.84
CA ASN A 342 -24.91 6.88 2.84
C ASN A 342 -25.50 7.37 4.18
N ALA A 343 -26.83 7.35 4.31
CA ALA A 343 -27.49 7.84 5.53
C ALA A 343 -27.06 7.07 6.79
N VAL A 344 -26.80 5.76 6.67
CA VAL A 344 -26.36 4.91 7.79
C VAL A 344 -25.00 5.35 8.31
N THR A 345 -24.04 5.49 7.41
CA THR A 345 -22.68 5.88 7.77
C THR A 345 -22.57 7.33 8.20
N ALA A 346 -23.32 8.25 7.58
CA ALA A 346 -23.40 9.63 8.04
C ALA A 346 -23.96 9.71 9.46
N ALA A 347 -24.98 8.92 9.78
CA ALA A 347 -25.57 8.88 11.12
C ALA A 347 -24.60 8.31 12.16
N ALA A 348 -23.89 7.22 11.81
CA ALA A 348 -22.89 6.62 12.68
C ALA A 348 -21.75 7.60 13.01
N GLU A 349 -21.22 8.29 12.00
CA GLU A 349 -20.14 9.29 12.18
C GLU A 349 -20.60 10.53 12.96
N LEU A 350 -21.87 10.91 12.85
CA LEU A 350 -22.47 12.01 13.62
C LEU A 350 -22.92 11.59 15.04
N GLY A 351 -22.92 10.30 15.36
CA GLY A 351 -23.45 9.79 16.63
C GLY A 351 -24.97 9.98 16.78
N ILE A 352 -25.73 9.92 15.68
CA ILE A 352 -27.19 10.11 15.66
C ILE A 352 -27.91 8.92 15.02
N THR A 353 -29.25 8.90 15.09
CA THR A 353 -30.05 7.89 14.38
C THR A 353 -30.15 8.19 12.89
N THR A 354 -30.28 7.15 12.05
CA THR A 354 -30.34 7.29 10.58
C THR A 354 -31.38 8.28 10.07
N PRO A 355 -32.62 8.34 10.60
CA PRO A 355 -33.60 9.36 10.20
C PRO A 355 -33.09 10.80 10.38
N ASN A 356 -32.30 11.05 11.43
CA ASN A 356 -31.78 12.37 11.75
C ASN A 356 -30.57 12.79 10.89
N ALA A 357 -30.00 11.88 10.09
CA ALA A 357 -28.96 12.21 9.12
C ALA A 357 -29.51 12.80 7.82
N TYR A 358 -30.79 12.57 7.48
CA TYR A 358 -31.38 13.10 6.24
C TYR A 358 -31.48 14.63 6.19
N PRO A 359 -31.89 15.35 7.26
CA PRO A 359 -31.91 16.81 7.25
C PRO A 359 -30.56 17.47 6.93
N PRO A 360 -29.43 17.15 7.59
CA PRO A 360 -28.14 17.74 7.23
C PRO A 360 -27.66 17.31 5.84
N LEU A 361 -27.86 16.04 5.44
CA LEU A 361 -27.54 15.59 4.07
C LEU A 361 -28.32 16.39 3.01
N ARG A 362 -29.60 16.68 3.26
CA ARG A 362 -30.43 17.51 2.38
C ARG A 362 -29.91 18.95 2.33
N ALA A 363 -29.63 19.55 3.48
CA ALA A 363 -29.14 20.93 3.55
C ALA A 363 -27.84 21.12 2.75
N LEU A 364 -26.90 20.16 2.83
CA LEU A 364 -25.67 20.18 2.04
C LEU A 364 -25.94 19.94 0.54
N THR A 365 -26.94 19.13 0.20
CA THR A 365 -27.33 18.87 -1.21
C THR A 365 -28.00 20.09 -1.85
N GLU A 366 -28.92 20.74 -1.15
CA GLU A 366 -29.63 21.94 -1.62
C GLU A 366 -28.67 23.11 -1.88
N GLN A 367 -27.54 23.13 -1.19
CA GLN A 367 -26.50 24.15 -1.34
C GLN A 367 -25.37 23.73 -2.29
N GLY A 368 -25.53 22.61 -3.00
CA GLY A 368 -24.60 22.14 -4.03
C GLY A 368 -23.29 21.57 -3.51
N ILE A 369 -23.13 21.42 -2.18
CA ILE A 369 -21.93 20.84 -1.56
C ILE A 369 -21.90 19.33 -1.77
N LEU A 370 -23.07 18.70 -1.69
CA LEU A 370 -23.25 17.28 -1.98
C LEU A 370 -24.12 17.06 -3.21
N VAL A 371 -23.86 15.96 -3.91
CA VAL A 371 -24.76 15.42 -4.93
C VAL A 371 -25.30 14.09 -4.43
N SER A 372 -26.62 13.92 -4.49
CA SER A 372 -27.28 12.65 -4.16
C SER A 372 -27.63 11.87 -5.43
N LYS A 373 -27.27 10.58 -5.47
CA LYS A 373 -27.72 9.67 -6.54
C LYS A 373 -28.13 8.31 -5.97
N ARG A 374 -29.21 7.74 -6.51
CA ARG A 374 -29.57 6.32 -6.34
C ARG A 374 -28.88 5.53 -7.44
N GLU A 375 -27.62 5.17 -7.22
CA GLU A 375 -26.82 4.43 -8.22
C GLU A 375 -26.96 2.90 -8.08
N TYR A 376 -27.40 2.41 -6.92
CA TYR A 376 -27.45 0.98 -6.60
C TYR A 376 -28.86 0.59 -6.16
N ARG A 377 -29.45 -0.45 -6.76
CA ARG A 377 -30.86 -0.83 -6.52
C ARG A 377 -31.16 -1.27 -5.08
N GLN A 378 -30.15 -1.80 -4.39
CA GLN A 378 -30.28 -2.42 -3.06
C GLN A 378 -29.68 -1.55 -1.93
N SER A 379 -28.87 -0.58 -2.28
CA SER A 379 -28.24 0.37 -1.36
C SER A 379 -28.95 1.69 -1.55
N GLY A 380 -29.48 2.32 -0.49
CA GLY A 380 -30.13 3.63 -0.58
C GLY A 380 -29.28 4.70 -1.28
N PRO A 381 -29.77 5.94 -1.42
CA PRO A 381 -28.99 7.01 -2.04
C PRO A 381 -27.62 7.16 -1.39
N PHE A 382 -26.61 7.41 -2.23
CA PHE A 382 -25.31 7.88 -1.79
C PHE A 382 -25.25 9.39 -1.96
N TRP A 383 -24.61 10.06 -1.01
CA TRP A 383 -24.23 11.45 -1.11
C TRP A 383 -22.74 11.54 -1.26
N ARG A 384 -22.31 12.41 -2.16
CA ARG A 384 -20.88 12.60 -2.42
C ARG A 384 -20.52 14.05 -2.66
N SER A 385 -19.30 14.41 -2.31
CA SER A 385 -18.69 15.69 -2.63
C SER A 385 -17.95 15.59 -3.97
N PRO A 386 -18.42 16.25 -5.05
CA PRO A 386 -17.68 16.27 -6.31
C PRO A 386 -16.32 16.96 -6.19
N GLU A 387 -16.22 18.03 -5.39
CA GLU A 387 -15.00 18.84 -5.24
C GLU A 387 -13.86 18.03 -4.58
N ILE A 388 -14.13 17.33 -3.46
CA ILE A 388 -13.12 16.49 -2.81
C ILE A 388 -12.76 15.29 -3.69
N LEU A 389 -13.74 14.64 -4.31
CA LEU A 389 -13.46 13.52 -5.23
C LEU A 389 -12.55 13.95 -6.38
N GLN A 390 -12.75 15.16 -6.93
CA GLN A 390 -11.90 15.68 -7.99
C GLN A 390 -10.49 16.02 -7.48
N ALA A 391 -10.34 16.53 -6.25
CA ALA A 391 -9.03 16.74 -5.65
C ALA A 391 -8.25 15.41 -5.50
N LEU A 392 -8.94 14.33 -5.11
CA LEU A 392 -8.36 12.99 -5.03
C LEU A 392 -7.98 12.41 -6.40
N ASP A 393 -8.83 12.60 -7.41
CA ASP A 393 -8.52 12.17 -8.77
C ASP A 393 -7.29 12.96 -9.31
N ARG A 394 -7.19 14.28 -9.05
CA ARG A 394 -6.00 15.08 -9.39
C ARG A 394 -4.74 14.62 -8.65
N PHE A 395 -4.86 14.27 -7.36
CA PHE A 395 -3.75 13.67 -6.61
C PHE A 395 -3.25 12.39 -7.29
N ALA A 396 -4.16 11.48 -7.68
CA ALA A 396 -3.80 10.24 -8.34
C ALA A 396 -3.17 10.48 -9.72
N GLU A 397 -3.67 11.44 -10.49
CA GLU A 397 -3.07 11.85 -11.75
C GLU A 397 -1.65 12.40 -11.58
N ARG A 398 -1.40 13.21 -10.55
CA ARG A 398 -0.05 13.72 -10.22
C ARG A 398 0.89 12.59 -9.80
N ALA A 399 0.40 11.63 -9.02
CA ALA A 399 1.18 10.47 -8.57
C ALA A 399 1.69 9.61 -9.73
N GLY A 400 0.89 9.48 -10.80
CA GLY A 400 1.26 8.70 -11.98
C GLY A 400 2.19 9.41 -12.98
N ARG A 401 2.56 10.67 -12.75
CA ARG A 401 3.46 11.42 -13.65
C ARG A 401 4.87 11.43 -13.07
N ARG A 402 5.86 11.30 -13.95
CA ARG A 402 7.26 11.58 -13.62
C ARG A 402 7.39 13.10 -13.43
N ALA A 403 7.94 13.53 -12.29
CA ALA A 403 8.12 14.95 -11.95
C ALA A 403 9.12 15.63 -12.89
#